data_AF-B7PSH3-F1
#
_entry.id   AF-B7PSH3-F1
#
_cell.length_a   1.000
_cell.length_b   1.000
_cell.length_c   1.000
_cell.angle_alpha   90.00
_cell.angle_beta   90.00
_cell.angle_gamma   90.00
#
_symmetry.space_group_name_H-M   'P 1'
#
loop_
_entity.id
_entity.type
_entity.pdbx_description
1 polymer ?
#
loop_
_entity_poly.entity_id
_entity_poly.type
_entity_poly.pdbx_seq_one_letter_code
_entity_poly.pdbx_strand_id
1 'polypeptide(L)'
;MLGGPPDQQGRERFSGKPEIKGGPPTTKRRNFGGPFVRPPIEPPPAEESGDEEDLPRKGGVQSWVVAAPTKETQRTRKEASADQKGDRRCMERNKRMFGIMLGTLQKFQSEETRRKDQLQSQKRAEIEQKLEEAAEREKAQLRKERQDLFLSRRQKQQSLRRLELKMEVARLHEEAEARQRLLLNFIHTRTKPHIMFKPAKPCPETQKRLKESQKRIL
;
A
#
# COMPACT_ATOMS: atom_id res chain seq x y z
N MET A 1 35.01 29.37 -49.34
CA MET A 1 34.51 28.22 -48.56
C MET A 1 33.06 27.99 -49.02
N LEU A 2 32.84 27.30 -50.15
CA LEU A 2 32.42 25.88 -50.22
C LEU A 2 31.21 25.64 -49.28
N GLY A 3 29.96 25.47 -49.72
CA GLY A 3 29.42 24.65 -50.81
C GLY A 3 28.68 23.45 -50.18
N GLY A 4 27.33 23.45 -50.20
CA GLY A 4 26.49 22.31 -49.77
C GLY A 4 26.61 21.09 -50.70
N PRO A 5 25.99 19.91 -50.39
CA PRO A 5 24.54 19.81 -50.20
C PRO A 5 24.05 18.82 -49.10
N PRO A 6 22.72 18.80 -48.84
CA PRO A 6 22.01 17.79 -48.04
C PRO A 6 21.49 16.63 -48.92
N ASP A 7 21.26 15.43 -48.35
CA ASP A 7 20.10 14.55 -48.64
C ASP A 7 20.27 13.08 -48.17
N GLN A 8 19.10 12.46 -47.93
CA GLN A 8 18.70 11.03 -47.93
C GLN A 8 18.12 10.59 -46.57
N GLN A 9 16.81 10.70 -46.33
CA GLN A 9 15.72 9.85 -46.83
C GLN A 9 16.03 8.35 -46.80
N GLY A 10 15.48 7.67 -45.80
CA GLY A 10 15.36 6.21 -45.71
C GLY A 10 14.10 5.85 -44.93
N ARG A 11 12.96 5.89 -45.61
CA ARG A 11 11.71 5.27 -45.15
C ARG A 11 11.86 3.76 -45.31
N GLU A 12 11.83 3.00 -44.23
CA GLU A 12 11.42 1.60 -44.30
C GLU A 12 10.14 1.40 -43.48
N ARG A 13 9.05 1.20 -44.22
CA ARG A 13 7.82 0.60 -43.73
C ARG A 13 8.03 -0.90 -43.78
N PHE A 14 8.03 -1.57 -42.64
CA PHE A 14 7.79 -3.02 -42.60
C PHE A 14 6.44 -3.28 -41.95
N SER A 15 5.45 -3.44 -42.84
CA SER A 15 4.21 -4.16 -42.60
C SER A 15 4.50 -5.65 -42.53
N GLY A 16 3.89 -6.36 -41.56
CA GLY A 16 3.78 -7.81 -41.63
C GLY A 16 3.81 -8.52 -40.29
N LYS A 17 2.64 -8.65 -39.65
CA LYS A 17 2.38 -9.80 -38.77
C LYS A 17 2.34 -11.08 -39.63
N PRO A 18 2.76 -12.21 -39.07
CA PRO A 18 1.87 -13.36 -39.10
C PRO A 18 1.59 -13.87 -37.70
N GLU A 19 0.30 -14.10 -37.45
CA GLU A 19 -0.21 -14.85 -36.32
C GLU A 19 0.39 -16.26 -36.29
N ILE A 20 0.96 -16.66 -35.16
CA ILE A 20 1.15 -18.08 -34.84
C ILE A 20 0.13 -18.42 -33.76
N LYS A 21 -0.95 -19.07 -34.20
CA LYS A 21 -1.91 -19.76 -33.35
C LYS A 21 -1.23 -21.00 -32.75
N GLY A 22 -0.71 -20.89 -31.54
CA GLY A 22 -0.32 -22.04 -30.71
C GLY A 22 -1.41 -22.33 -29.70
N GLY A 23 -2.07 -23.48 -29.81
CA GLY A 23 -3.25 -23.86 -29.03
C GLY A 23 -3.01 -24.02 -27.52
N PRO A 24 -4.07 -24.34 -26.76
CA PRO A 24 -4.04 -24.40 -25.31
C PRO A 24 -3.10 -25.51 -24.81
N PRO A 25 -2.43 -25.32 -23.65
CA PRO A 25 -1.49 -26.31 -23.13
C PRO A 25 -2.21 -27.62 -22.83
N THR A 26 -1.69 -28.70 -23.38
CA THR A 26 -2.15 -30.07 -23.15
C THR A 26 -2.17 -30.36 -21.66
N THR A 27 -3.34 -30.73 -21.14
CA THR A 27 -3.55 -31.19 -19.78
C THR A 27 -2.68 -32.43 -19.52
N LYS A 28 -1.56 -32.27 -18.80
CA LYS A 28 -0.85 -33.42 -18.23
C LYS A 28 -1.77 -34.08 -17.21
N ARG A 29 -2.32 -35.25 -17.57
CA ARG A 29 -2.98 -36.17 -16.62
C ARG A 29 -1.99 -36.45 -15.50
N ARG A 30 -2.28 -35.97 -14.29
CA ARG A 30 -1.58 -36.43 -13.08
C ARG A 30 -2.05 -37.86 -12.82
N ASN A 31 -1.11 -38.79 -12.78
CA ASN A 31 -1.32 -40.13 -12.24
C ASN A 31 -1.73 -39.99 -10.77
N PHE A 32 -3.02 -40.09 -10.46
CA PHE A 32 -3.49 -40.33 -9.10
C PHE A 32 -3.40 -41.82 -8.80
N GLY A 33 -2.16 -42.30 -8.62
CA GLY A 33 -1.87 -43.62 -8.07
C GLY A 33 -1.47 -43.49 -6.61
N GLY A 34 -2.41 -43.05 -5.76
CA GLY A 34 -2.27 -43.11 -4.30
C GLY A 34 -2.83 -44.43 -3.77
N PRO A 35 -2.29 -44.99 -2.67
CA PRO A 35 -2.77 -46.25 -2.10
C PRO A 35 -4.23 -46.13 -1.64
N PHE A 36 -5.02 -47.19 -1.89
CA PHE A 36 -6.43 -47.31 -1.51
C PHE A 36 -6.66 -46.91 -0.04
N VAL A 37 -7.44 -45.85 0.19
CA VAL A 37 -7.98 -45.49 1.51
C VAL A 37 -9.22 -46.37 1.73
N ARG A 38 -9.19 -47.24 2.75
CA ARG A 38 -10.39 -47.95 3.19
C ARG A 38 -11.38 -46.94 3.79
N PRO A 39 -12.70 -47.05 3.54
CA PRO A 39 -13.67 -46.20 4.19
C PRO A 39 -13.69 -46.47 5.71
N PRO A 40 -13.94 -45.44 6.54
CA PRO A 40 -14.15 -45.61 7.97
C PRO A 40 -15.36 -46.51 8.24
N ILE A 41 -15.23 -47.42 9.20
CA ILE A 41 -16.36 -48.18 9.75
C ILE A 41 -17.20 -47.18 10.56
N GLU A 42 -18.43 -46.93 10.13
CA GLU A 42 -19.39 -46.15 10.92
C GLU A 42 -19.78 -46.96 12.17
N PRO A 43 -19.72 -46.37 13.38
CA PRO A 43 -20.27 -47.00 14.57
C PRO A 43 -21.81 -47.02 14.50
N PRO A 44 -22.48 -48.02 15.11
CA PRO A 44 -23.93 -48.12 15.08
C PRO A 44 -24.59 -46.92 15.77
N PRO A 45 -25.84 -46.56 15.39
CA PRO A 45 -26.54 -45.42 15.96
C PRO A 45 -26.74 -45.62 17.47
N ALA A 46 -26.41 -44.59 18.24
CA ALA A 46 -26.65 -44.54 19.66
C ALA A 46 -28.16 -44.44 19.92
N GLU A 47 -28.74 -45.50 20.48
CA GLU A 47 -30.04 -45.45 21.12
C GLU A 47 -29.98 -44.50 22.32
N GLU A 48 -30.99 -43.65 22.39
CA GLU A 48 -31.23 -42.63 23.39
C GLU A 48 -31.48 -43.30 24.75
N SER A 49 -30.55 -43.13 25.69
CA SER A 49 -30.80 -43.37 27.11
C SER A 49 -29.84 -42.53 27.94
N GLY A 50 -30.40 -41.74 28.84
CA GLY A 50 -29.69 -40.76 29.66
C GLY A 50 -28.88 -41.33 30.82
N ASP A 51 -28.37 -40.36 31.58
CA ASP A 51 -27.65 -40.39 32.85
C ASP A 51 -26.11 -40.46 32.84
N GLU A 52 -25.57 -39.31 33.26
CA GLU A 52 -24.47 -39.08 34.23
C GLU A 52 -23.09 -39.70 34.01
N GLU A 53 -22.10 -38.78 34.04
CA GLU A 53 -20.65 -38.95 34.26
C GLU A 53 -20.03 -40.35 34.15
N ASP A 54 -19.26 -40.58 33.07
CA ASP A 54 -18.03 -41.36 33.21
C ASP A 54 -16.98 -40.90 32.17
N LEU A 55 -15.83 -40.44 32.67
CA LEU A 55 -14.65 -40.11 31.86
C LEU A 55 -14.28 -41.32 30.98
N PRO A 56 -13.74 -41.15 29.76
CA PRO A 56 -13.36 -42.27 28.93
C PRO A 56 -12.31 -43.11 29.66
N ARG A 57 -12.70 -44.32 30.07
CA ARG A 57 -11.85 -45.31 30.73
C ARG A 57 -10.57 -45.50 29.93
N LYS A 58 -9.46 -44.98 30.45
CA LYS A 58 -8.11 -45.34 30.00
C LYS A 58 -8.03 -46.86 30.03
N GLY A 59 -7.84 -47.49 28.87
CA GLY A 59 -7.58 -48.92 28.77
C GLY A 59 -6.47 -49.30 29.73
N GLY A 60 -6.80 -50.14 30.71
CA GLY A 60 -5.87 -50.60 31.73
C GLY A 60 -4.72 -51.35 31.05
N VAL A 61 -3.51 -50.78 31.14
CA VAL A 61 -2.29 -51.50 30.77
C VAL A 61 -2.15 -52.62 31.77
N GLN A 62 -2.27 -53.88 31.32
CA GLN A 62 -1.92 -55.03 32.14
C GLN A 62 -0.41 -55.02 32.39
N SER A 63 0.01 -54.35 33.46
CA SER A 63 1.40 -54.33 33.88
C SER A 63 1.74 -55.63 34.57
N TRP A 64 2.48 -56.52 33.90
CA TRP A 64 3.11 -57.65 34.56
C TRP A 64 4.50 -57.24 35.03
N VAL A 65 4.72 -57.21 36.34
CA VAL A 65 6.03 -56.96 36.95
C VAL A 65 6.84 -58.24 36.88
N VAL A 66 7.80 -58.30 35.97
CA VAL A 66 8.80 -59.38 35.94
C VAL A 66 9.92 -58.99 36.91
N ALA A 67 10.23 -59.88 37.87
CA ALA A 67 11.32 -59.69 38.82
C ALA A 67 12.63 -59.40 38.07
N ALA A 68 13.35 -58.36 38.48
CA ALA A 68 14.63 -58.00 37.88
C ALA A 68 15.64 -59.15 38.07
N PRO A 69 16.31 -59.61 37.00
CA PRO A 69 17.28 -60.70 37.10
C PRO A 69 18.45 -60.29 38.01
N THR A 70 18.83 -61.20 38.92
CA THR A 70 20.00 -61.05 39.78
C THR A 70 21.27 -60.96 38.93
N LYS A 71 22.34 -60.33 39.44
CA LYS A 71 23.60 -60.10 38.69
C LYS A 71 24.22 -61.38 38.10
N GLU A 72 23.91 -62.55 38.66
CA GLU A 72 24.36 -63.86 38.20
C GLU A 72 23.55 -64.41 37.00
N THR A 73 22.34 -63.90 36.74
CA THR A 73 21.50 -64.24 35.58
C THR A 73 21.55 -63.19 34.47
N GLN A 74 22.36 -62.14 34.64
CA GLN A 74 22.59 -61.14 33.60
C GLN A 74 23.44 -61.75 32.49
N ARG A 75 22.78 -62.27 31.45
CA ARG A 75 23.47 -62.67 30.22
C ARG A 75 24.30 -61.48 29.72
N THR A 76 25.56 -61.75 29.45
CA THR A 76 26.47 -60.73 28.95
C THR A 76 25.92 -60.20 27.63
N ARG A 77 26.01 -58.89 27.35
CA ARG A 77 25.53 -58.29 26.07
C ARG A 77 26.03 -59.08 24.85
N LYS A 78 27.25 -59.64 24.95
CA LYS A 78 27.86 -60.50 23.94
C LYS A 78 27.17 -61.87 23.80
N GLU A 79 26.76 -62.51 24.89
CA GLU A 79 26.01 -63.79 24.87
C GLU A 79 24.60 -63.62 24.33
N ALA A 80 23.84 -62.62 24.81
CA ALA A 80 22.50 -62.35 24.30
C ALA A 80 22.50 -61.99 22.80
N SER A 81 23.57 -61.34 22.33
CA SER A 81 23.76 -61.05 20.90
C SER A 81 24.20 -62.28 20.10
N ALA A 82 24.92 -63.23 20.72
CA ALA A 82 25.34 -64.47 20.09
C ALA A 82 24.15 -65.44 19.91
N ASP A 83 23.28 -65.54 20.91
CA ASP A 83 22.04 -66.33 20.85
C ASP A 83 21.10 -65.83 19.72
N GLN A 84 21.04 -64.52 19.49
CA GLN A 84 20.21 -63.91 18.44
C GLN A 84 20.82 -63.97 17.03
N LYS A 85 22.11 -64.29 16.88
CA LYS A 85 22.77 -64.36 15.55
C LYS A 85 22.25 -65.51 14.69
N GLY A 86 21.65 -66.54 15.28
CA GLY A 86 21.06 -67.68 14.56
C GLY A 86 19.64 -67.40 14.01
N ASP A 87 18.86 -66.54 14.67
CA ASP A 87 17.49 -66.22 14.26
C ASP A 87 17.46 -65.09 13.22
N ARG A 88 17.55 -65.51 11.96
CA ARG A 88 17.56 -64.63 10.78
C ARG A 88 16.31 -63.73 10.71
N ARG A 89 15.16 -64.21 11.20
CA ARG A 89 13.88 -63.47 11.19
C ARG A 89 13.89 -62.34 12.24
N CYS A 90 14.47 -62.59 13.40
CA CYS A 90 14.65 -61.58 14.45
C CYS A 90 15.65 -60.49 14.03
N MET A 91 16.76 -60.87 13.39
CA MET A 91 17.75 -59.94 12.83
C MET A 91 17.15 -59.02 11.75
N GLU A 92 16.35 -59.57 10.85
CA GLU A 92 15.68 -58.79 9.79
C GLU A 92 14.62 -57.85 10.35
N ARG A 93 13.87 -58.29 11.37
CA ARG A 93 12.96 -57.43 12.14
C ARG A 93 13.71 -56.30 12.85
N ASN A 94 14.82 -56.58 13.53
CA ASN A 94 15.61 -55.57 14.25
C ASN A 94 16.22 -54.56 13.27
N LYS A 95 16.73 -55.00 12.11
CA LYS A 95 17.16 -54.09 11.04
C LYS A 95 16.03 -53.20 10.55
N ARG A 96 14.84 -53.78 10.30
CA ARG A 96 13.67 -53.01 9.87
C ARG A 96 13.23 -52.02 10.94
N MET A 97 13.16 -52.42 12.22
CA MET A 97 12.81 -51.52 13.31
C MET A 97 13.82 -50.39 13.48
N PHE A 98 15.11 -50.68 13.42
CA PHE A 98 16.15 -49.65 13.51
C PHE A 98 16.09 -48.67 12.32
N GLY A 99 15.84 -49.17 11.11
CA GLY A 99 15.62 -48.33 9.93
C GLY A 99 14.39 -47.42 10.06
N ILE A 100 13.28 -47.92 10.62
CA ILE A 100 12.09 -47.12 10.90
C ILE A 100 12.42 -46.03 11.93
N MET A 101 13.07 -46.38 13.05
CA MET A 101 13.43 -45.40 14.10
C MET A 101 14.39 -44.32 13.57
N LEU A 102 15.41 -44.70 12.82
CA LEU A 102 16.36 -43.76 12.21
C LEU A 102 15.67 -42.85 11.17
N GLY A 103 14.78 -43.42 10.35
CA GLY A 103 13.98 -42.66 9.39
C GLY A 103 13.02 -41.69 10.07
N THR A 104 12.39 -42.07 11.18
CA THR A 104 11.55 -41.15 11.96
C THR A 104 12.37 -40.04 12.61
N LEU A 105 13.56 -40.33 13.13
CA LEU A 105 14.45 -39.32 13.71
C LEU A 105 14.90 -38.28 12.66
N GLN A 106 15.25 -38.74 11.46
CA GLN A 106 15.57 -37.84 10.35
C GLN A 106 14.36 -36.99 9.92
N LYS A 107 13.15 -37.58 9.88
CA LYS A 107 11.91 -36.84 9.60
C LYS A 107 11.67 -35.75 10.64
N PHE A 108 11.79 -36.06 11.94
CA PHE A 108 11.63 -35.06 13.01
C PHE A 108 12.63 -33.90 12.86
N GLN A 109 13.89 -34.19 12.54
CA GLN A 109 14.89 -33.15 12.31
C GLN A 109 14.57 -32.27 11.09
N SER A 110 14.08 -32.87 10.00
CA SER A 110 13.66 -32.14 8.81
C SER A 110 12.39 -31.30 9.02
N GLU A 111 11.45 -31.78 9.83
CA GLU A 111 10.23 -31.04 10.17
C GLU A 111 10.52 -29.88 11.12
N GLU A 112 11.43 -30.07 12.08
CA GLU A 112 11.84 -29.01 13.00
C GLU A 112 12.54 -27.86 12.26
N THR A 113 13.45 -28.18 11.34
CA THR A 113 14.13 -27.19 10.49
C THR A 113 13.13 -26.46 9.60
N ARG A 114 12.26 -27.18 8.90
CA ARG A 114 11.19 -26.59 8.07
C ARG A 114 10.27 -25.68 8.87
N ARG A 115 9.92 -26.05 10.10
CA ARG A 115 9.06 -25.24 10.98
C ARG A 115 9.76 -23.96 11.43
N LYS A 116 11.06 -24.02 11.76
CA LYS A 116 11.87 -22.83 12.07
C LYS A 116 11.96 -21.90 10.86
N ASP A 117 12.19 -22.44 9.67
CA ASP A 117 12.26 -21.66 8.43
C ASP A 117 10.93 -20.98 8.11
N GLN A 118 9.81 -21.69 8.26
CA GLN A 118 8.47 -21.12 8.09
C GLN A 118 8.21 -19.97 9.07
N LEU A 119 8.54 -20.16 10.34
CA LEU A 119 8.36 -19.11 11.36
C LEU A 119 9.24 -17.88 11.07
N GLN A 120 10.49 -18.09 10.64
CA GLN A 120 11.37 -17.00 10.25
C GLN A 120 10.86 -16.28 9.00
N SER A 121 10.39 -17.02 7.99
CA SER A 121 9.80 -16.46 6.78
C SER A 121 8.55 -15.62 7.09
N GLN A 122 7.67 -16.10 7.97
CA GLN A 122 6.50 -15.34 8.42
C GLN A 122 6.91 -14.05 9.13
N LYS A 123 7.88 -14.12 10.05
CA LYS A 123 8.40 -12.91 10.72
C LYS A 123 9.00 -11.90 9.75
N ARG A 124 9.74 -12.37 8.74
CA ARG A 124 10.29 -11.48 7.68
C ARG A 124 9.17 -10.83 6.88
N ALA A 125 8.16 -11.60 6.47
CA ALA A 125 7.00 -11.07 5.75
C ALA A 125 6.22 -10.03 6.57
N GLU A 126 6.03 -10.25 7.88
CA GLU A 126 5.40 -9.27 8.77
C GLU A 126 6.23 -7.98 8.90
N ILE A 127 7.56 -8.09 8.95
CA ILE A 127 8.45 -6.93 8.98
C ILE A 127 8.40 -6.16 7.67
N GLU A 128 8.48 -6.86 6.53
CA GLU A 128 8.39 -6.28 5.19
C GLU A 128 7.04 -5.57 4.99
N GLN A 129 5.93 -6.19 5.41
CA GLN A 129 4.61 -5.57 5.33
C GLN A 129 4.50 -4.30 6.18
N LYS A 130 5.04 -4.31 7.41
CA LYS A 130 5.07 -3.11 8.26
C LYS A 130 5.95 -2.01 7.68
N LEU A 131 7.07 -2.39 7.06
CA LEU A 131 7.97 -1.45 6.41
C LEU A 131 7.33 -0.81 5.18
N GLU A 132 6.64 -1.61 4.37
CA GLU A 132 5.88 -1.14 3.21
C GLU A 132 4.76 -0.19 3.63
N GLU A 133 3.97 -0.55 4.63
CA GLU A 133 2.90 0.31 5.14
C GLU A 133 3.44 1.64 5.69
N ALA A 134 4.58 1.62 6.40
CA ALA A 134 5.23 2.83 6.87
C ALA A 134 5.70 3.72 5.70
N ALA A 135 6.32 3.14 4.68
CA ALA A 135 6.77 3.86 3.49
C ALA A 135 5.59 4.45 2.70
N GLU A 136 4.47 3.73 2.58
CA GLU A 136 3.26 4.25 1.95
C GLU A 136 2.65 5.42 2.71
N ARG A 137 2.61 5.34 4.05
CA ARG A 137 2.13 6.43 4.90
C ARG A 137 3.00 7.68 4.77
N GLU A 138 4.32 7.55 4.81
CA GLU A 138 5.25 8.67 4.62
C GLU A 138 5.05 9.31 3.24
N LYS A 139 4.98 8.49 2.19
CA LYS A 139 4.73 8.97 0.82
C LYS A 139 3.39 9.68 0.70
N ALA A 140 2.35 9.19 1.38
CA ALA A 140 1.04 9.82 1.40
C ALA A 140 1.06 11.15 2.17
N GLN A 141 1.78 11.24 3.29
CA GLN A 141 1.97 12.48 4.05
C GLN A 141 2.70 13.53 3.22
N LEU A 142 3.83 13.17 2.59
CA LEU A 142 4.57 14.06 1.69
C LEU A 142 3.71 14.57 0.53
N ARG A 143 2.85 13.72 -0.03
CA ARG A 143 1.90 14.12 -1.09
C ARG A 143 0.89 15.14 -0.59
N LYS A 144 0.32 14.92 0.61
CA LYS A 144 -0.63 15.85 1.23
C LYS A 144 0.03 17.19 1.53
N GLU A 145 1.19 17.18 2.18
CA GLU A 145 1.95 18.39 2.49
C GLU A 145 2.28 19.19 1.22
N ARG A 146 2.72 18.52 0.15
CA ARG A 146 2.97 19.15 -1.14
C ARG A 146 1.70 19.79 -1.73
N GLN A 147 0.57 19.10 -1.64
CA GLN A 147 -0.72 19.62 -2.10
C GLN A 147 -1.15 20.84 -1.30
N ASP A 148 -1.04 20.80 0.02
CA ASP A 148 -1.41 21.88 0.92
C ASP A 148 -0.53 23.12 0.70
N LEU A 149 0.78 22.92 0.54
CA LEU A 149 1.71 24.00 0.20
C LEU A 149 1.37 24.64 -1.14
N PHE A 150 1.00 23.83 -2.15
CA PHE A 150 0.59 24.35 -3.45
C PHE A 150 -0.70 25.17 -3.37
N LEU A 151 -1.71 24.68 -2.64
CA LEU A 151 -2.98 25.38 -2.44
C LEU A 151 -2.77 26.68 -1.66
N SER A 152 -1.99 26.65 -0.58
CA SER A 152 -1.66 27.84 0.21
C SER A 152 -0.95 28.90 -0.64
N ARG A 153 0.04 28.49 -1.45
CA ARG A 153 0.73 29.39 -2.39
C ARG A 153 -0.25 29.99 -3.39
N ARG A 154 -1.13 29.19 -3.97
CA ARG A 154 -2.13 29.65 -4.95
C ARG A 154 -3.09 30.67 -4.35
N GLN A 155 -3.60 30.40 -3.14
CA GLN A 155 -4.48 31.32 -2.42
C GLN A 155 -3.78 32.65 -2.12
N LYS A 156 -2.53 32.60 -1.63
CA LYS A 156 -1.72 33.81 -1.39
C LYS A 156 -1.54 34.63 -2.67
N GLN A 157 -1.20 33.98 -3.79
CA GLN A 157 -1.07 34.66 -5.08
C GLN A 157 -2.38 35.26 -5.60
N GLN A 158 -3.52 34.61 -5.37
CA GLN A 158 -4.82 35.19 -5.71
C GLN A 158 -5.16 36.39 -4.83
N SER A 159 -4.85 36.31 -3.53
CA SER A 159 -5.01 37.42 -2.60
C SER A 159 -4.17 38.63 -3.00
N LEU A 160 -2.89 38.41 -3.35
CA LEU A 160 -1.98 39.45 -3.83
C LEU A 160 -2.52 40.11 -5.11
N ARG A 161 -2.92 39.32 -6.11
CA ARG A 161 -3.51 39.87 -7.34
C ARG A 161 -4.76 40.72 -7.09
N ARG A 162 -5.62 40.28 -6.16
CA ARG A 162 -6.80 41.06 -5.77
C ARG A 162 -6.41 42.36 -5.09
N LEU A 163 -5.36 42.35 -4.26
CA LEU A 163 -4.87 43.54 -3.58
C LEU A 163 -4.24 44.52 -4.58
N GLU A 164 -3.40 44.04 -5.49
CA GLU A 164 -2.79 44.82 -6.56
C GLU A 164 -3.85 45.53 -7.40
N LEU A 165 -4.89 44.81 -7.82
CA LEU A 165 -6.01 45.40 -8.57
C LEU A 165 -6.72 46.49 -7.77
N LYS A 166 -6.96 46.27 -6.47
CA LYS A 166 -7.59 47.28 -5.60
C LYS A 166 -6.70 48.52 -5.45
N MET A 167 -5.39 48.34 -5.32
CA MET A 167 -4.43 49.44 -5.26
C MET A 167 -4.42 50.25 -6.56
N GLU A 168 -4.45 49.57 -7.71
CA GLU A 168 -4.52 50.24 -9.02
C GLU A 168 -5.80 51.06 -9.17
N VAL A 169 -6.95 50.48 -8.82
CA VAL A 169 -8.24 51.18 -8.83
C VAL A 169 -8.23 52.38 -7.88
N ALA A 170 -7.70 52.20 -6.66
CA ALA A 170 -7.60 53.30 -5.69
C ALA A 170 -6.71 54.43 -6.23
N ARG A 171 -5.57 54.12 -6.82
CA ARG A 171 -4.69 55.10 -7.46
C ARG A 171 -5.40 55.85 -8.59
N LEU A 172 -6.10 55.14 -9.47
CA LEU A 172 -6.86 55.77 -10.55
C LEU A 172 -7.96 56.70 -10.01
N HIS A 173 -8.59 56.32 -8.90
CA HIS A 173 -9.57 57.15 -8.20
C HIS A 173 -8.92 58.40 -7.61
N GLU A 174 -7.76 58.28 -6.97
CA GLU A 174 -7.00 59.43 -6.45
C GLU A 174 -6.60 60.40 -7.57
N GLU A 175 -6.13 59.90 -8.70
CA GLU A 175 -5.81 60.72 -9.87
C GLU A 175 -7.07 61.41 -10.44
N ALA A 176 -8.21 60.71 -10.48
CA ALA A 176 -9.48 61.28 -10.91
C ALA A 176 -9.99 62.35 -9.94
N GLU A 177 -9.93 62.11 -8.63
CA GLU A 177 -10.24 63.08 -7.60
C GLU A 177 -9.33 64.31 -7.69
N ALA A 178 -8.03 64.11 -7.90
CA ALA A 178 -7.09 65.21 -8.06
C ALA A 178 -7.47 66.09 -9.26
N ARG A 179 -7.83 65.49 -10.40
CA ARG A 179 -8.36 66.21 -11.57
C ARG A 179 -9.68 66.94 -11.24
N GLN A 180 -10.60 66.28 -10.55
CA GLN A 180 -11.91 66.83 -10.18
C GLN A 180 -11.78 67.99 -9.17
N ARG A 181 -10.84 67.91 -8.23
CA ARG A 181 -10.53 68.99 -7.28
C ARG A 181 -10.09 70.26 -7.99
N LEU A 182 -9.37 70.16 -9.11
CA LEU A 182 -9.01 71.34 -9.91
C LEU A 182 -10.24 72.03 -10.51
N LEU A 183 -11.26 71.26 -10.90
CA LEU A 183 -12.50 71.79 -11.49
C LEU A 183 -13.33 72.61 -10.49
N LEU A 184 -13.20 72.36 -9.18
CA LEU A 184 -13.88 73.13 -8.12
C LEU A 184 -13.53 74.62 -8.13
N ASN A 185 -12.43 75.00 -8.79
CA ASN A 185 -11.98 76.39 -8.90
C ASN A 185 -12.62 77.16 -10.08
N PHE A 186 -13.42 76.50 -10.91
CA PHE A 186 -14.00 77.07 -12.13
C PHE A 186 -15.52 77.21 -12.04
N ILE A 187 -16.06 78.20 -12.76
CA ILE A 187 -17.51 78.41 -12.89
C ILE A 187 -17.98 77.72 -14.17
N HIS A 188 -19.07 76.97 -14.09
CA HIS A 188 -19.71 76.31 -15.22
C HIS A 188 -20.81 77.18 -15.84
N THR A 189 -20.80 77.32 -17.16
CA THR A 189 -21.92 77.96 -17.88
C THR A 189 -23.16 77.05 -17.91
N ARG A 190 -24.32 77.63 -18.20
CA ARG A 190 -25.60 76.88 -18.34
C ARG A 190 -25.75 76.20 -19.71
N THR A 191 -24.98 76.63 -20.70
CA THR A 191 -25.00 76.13 -22.09
C THR A 191 -24.41 74.72 -22.18
N LYS A 192 -24.84 73.94 -23.18
CA LYS A 192 -24.22 72.66 -23.56
C LYS A 192 -23.47 72.86 -24.88
N PRO A 193 -22.16 72.59 -24.97
CA PRO A 193 -21.27 72.13 -23.90
C PRO A 193 -21.01 73.19 -22.82
N HIS A 194 -20.81 72.72 -21.58
CA HIS A 194 -20.49 73.59 -20.44
C HIS A 194 -19.09 74.16 -20.61
N ILE A 195 -18.96 75.48 -20.52
CA ILE A 195 -17.68 76.17 -20.56
C ILE A 195 -17.25 76.43 -19.13
N MET A 196 -16.02 76.05 -18.80
CA MET A 196 -15.36 76.31 -17.52
C MET A 196 -14.53 77.57 -17.63
N PHE A 197 -14.75 78.55 -16.74
CA PHE A 197 -13.92 79.76 -16.73
C PHE A 197 -13.67 80.26 -15.31
N LYS A 198 -12.55 80.97 -15.15
CA LYS A 198 -12.16 81.62 -13.90
C LYS A 198 -12.01 83.13 -14.14
N PRO A 199 -12.93 83.96 -13.62
CA PRO A 199 -12.86 85.41 -13.80
C PRO A 199 -11.70 86.04 -13.02
N ALA A 200 -11.12 87.12 -13.57
CA ALA A 200 -9.94 87.78 -13.03
C ALA A 200 -10.20 88.56 -11.72
N LYS A 201 -11.41 89.13 -11.55
CA LYS A 201 -11.81 89.85 -10.33
C LYS A 201 -13.01 89.16 -9.69
N PRO A 202 -12.95 88.80 -8.40
CA PRO A 202 -14.08 88.18 -7.71
C PRO A 202 -15.15 89.23 -7.40
N CYS A 203 -16.35 89.04 -7.94
CA CYS A 203 -17.54 89.81 -7.57
C CYS A 203 -18.50 88.95 -6.73
N PRO A 204 -19.40 89.54 -5.92
CA PRO A 204 -20.34 88.76 -5.09
C PRO A 204 -21.21 87.79 -5.91
N GLU A 205 -21.64 88.18 -7.10
CA GLU A 205 -22.40 87.33 -8.01
C GLU A 205 -21.56 86.14 -8.52
N THR A 206 -20.31 86.40 -8.87
CA THR A 206 -19.34 85.39 -9.29
C THR A 206 -19.09 84.33 -8.21
N GLN A 207 -19.00 84.75 -6.94
CA GLN A 207 -18.86 83.83 -5.82
C GLN A 207 -20.09 82.94 -5.62
N LYS A 208 -21.30 83.48 -5.83
CA LYS A 208 -22.55 82.68 -5.82
C LYS A 208 -22.53 81.63 -6.92
N ARG A 209 -22.19 82.02 -8.16
CA ARG A 209 -22.09 81.11 -9.31
C ARG A 209 -21.00 80.04 -9.14
N LEU A 210 -19.89 80.37 -8.47
CA LEU A 210 -18.83 79.41 -8.13
C LEU A 210 -19.33 78.35 -7.15
N LYS A 211 -20.03 78.76 -6.07
CA LYS A 211 -20.64 77.82 -5.11
C LYS A 211 -21.68 76.91 -5.77
N GLU A 212 -22.48 77.45 -6.68
CA GLU A 212 -23.42 76.66 -7.49
C GLU A 212 -22.70 75.66 -8.40
N SER A 213 -21.56 76.06 -8.98
CA SER A 213 -20.76 75.20 -9.84
C SER A 213 -20.06 74.09 -9.05
N GLN A 214 -19.55 74.38 -7.85
CA GLN A 214 -18.94 73.40 -6.94
C GLN A 214 -19.93 72.31 -6.52
N LYS A 215 -21.19 72.66 -6.26
CA LYS A 215 -22.26 71.70 -5.95
C LYS A 215 -22.62 70.75 -7.10
N ARG A 216 -22.18 71.02 -8.33
CA ARG A 216 -22.38 70.12 -9.48
C ARG A 216 -21.24 69.12 -9.64
N ILE A 217 -20.10 69.39 -9.02
CA ILE A 217 -18.88 68.59 -9.13
C ILE A 217 -18.74 67.69 -7.90
N LEU A 218 -19.08 68.20 -6.71
CA LEU A 218 -19.17 67.43 -5.46
C LEU A 218 -20.45 66.59 -5.43
#